data_AF-A0A8T3XD28-F1
#
_entry.id   AF-A0A8T3XD28-F1
#
_cell.length_a   1.000
_cell.length_b   1.000
_cell.length_c   1.000
_cell.angle_alpha   90.00
_cell.angle_beta   90.00
_cell.angle_gamma   90.00
#
_symmetry.space_group_name_H-M   'P 1'
#
loop_
_entity.id
_entity.type
_entity.pdbx_description
1 polymer ?
#
loop_
_entity_poly.entity_id
_entity_poly.type
_entity_poly.pdbx_seq_one_letter_code
_entity_poly.pdbx_strand_id
1 'polypeptide(L)'
;MLEKKKKAQMTAVLVILLIIAIGIFIFIYLLTPKVYKNNEKEKDNFCSNDLECVPASCCHATLCSTIKNKQDCSGIFCTASCEPGTLDCGQGSCKCINNKCKAVIE
;
A
#
# COMPACT_ATOMS: atom_id res chain seq x y z
N MET A 1 -61.46 -8.91 -3.94
CA MET A 1 -60.68 -7.69 -3.61
C MET A 1 -59.49 -8.00 -2.68
N LEU A 2 -59.68 -8.77 -1.60
CA LEU A 2 -58.65 -9.04 -0.58
C LEU A 2 -57.42 -9.83 -1.11
N GLU A 3 -57.64 -10.85 -1.96
CA GLU A 3 -56.53 -11.64 -2.53
C GLU A 3 -55.65 -10.86 -3.52
N LYS A 4 -56.25 -9.98 -4.34
CA LYS A 4 -55.49 -9.11 -5.25
C LYS A 4 -54.61 -8.13 -4.47
N LYS A 5 -55.11 -7.61 -3.34
CA LYS A 5 -54.37 -6.72 -2.43
C LYS A 5 -53.20 -7.45 -1.76
N LYS A 6 -53.39 -8.69 -1.30
CA LYS A 6 -52.32 -9.53 -0.72
C LYS A 6 -51.22 -9.86 -1.74
N LYS A 7 -51.59 -10.23 -2.98
CA LYS A 7 -50.60 -10.48 -4.05
C LYS A 7 -49.79 -9.24 -4.40
N ALA A 8 -50.43 -8.08 -4.52
CA ALA A 8 -49.76 -6.81 -4.79
C ALA A 8 -48.82 -6.39 -3.64
N GLN A 9 -49.24 -6.58 -2.38
CA GLN A 9 -48.39 -6.32 -1.22
C GLN A 9 -47.18 -7.27 -1.17
N MET A 10 -47.36 -8.55 -1.48
CA MET A 10 -46.28 -9.53 -1.51
C MET A 10 -45.25 -9.21 -2.61
N THR A 11 -45.71 -8.82 -3.80
CA THR A 11 -44.80 -8.39 -4.88
C THR A 11 -44.03 -7.14 -4.52
N ALA A 12 -44.66 -6.16 -3.85
CA ALA A 12 -43.98 -4.93 -3.42
C ALA A 12 -42.88 -5.24 -2.38
N VAL A 13 -43.14 -6.14 -1.44
CA VAL A 13 -42.15 -6.57 -0.43
C VAL A 13 -40.96 -7.26 -1.08
N LEU A 14 -41.18 -8.16 -2.05
CA LEU A 14 -40.11 -8.85 -2.76
C LEU A 14 -39.22 -7.89 -3.56
N VAL A 15 -39.81 -6.88 -4.21
CA VAL A 15 -39.07 -5.85 -4.96
C VAL A 15 -38.21 -5.00 -4.02
N ILE A 16 -38.75 -4.61 -2.86
CA ILE A 16 -38.00 -3.84 -1.85
C ILE A 16 -36.83 -4.64 -1.31
N LEU A 17 -37.03 -5.94 -1.01
CA LEU A 17 -35.96 -6.82 -0.54
C LEU A 17 -34.86 -7.00 -1.60
N LEU A 18 -35.22 -7.09 -2.88
CA LEU A 18 -34.24 -7.14 -3.98
C LEU A 18 -33.42 -5.85 -4.09
N ILE A 19 -34.05 -4.68 -3.97
CA ILE A 19 -33.34 -3.38 -4.03
C ILE A 19 -32.36 -3.25 -2.86
N ILE A 20 -32.77 -3.66 -1.65
CA ILE A 20 -31.90 -3.65 -0.47
C ILE A 20 -30.70 -4.60 -0.67
N ALA A 21 -30.94 -5.81 -1.17
CA ALA A 21 -29.88 -6.79 -1.44
C ALA A 21 -28.86 -6.27 -2.48
N ILE A 22 -29.34 -5.66 -3.57
CA ILE A 22 -28.49 -5.04 -4.59
C ILE A 22 -27.70 -3.87 -4.01
N GLY A 23 -28.35 -3.02 -3.20
CA GLY A 23 -27.69 -1.89 -2.53
C GLY A 23 -26.58 -2.34 -1.59
N ILE A 24 -26.80 -3.39 -0.79
CA ILE A 24 -25.78 -3.99 0.08
C ILE A 24 -24.63 -4.56 -0.76
N PHE A 25 -24.93 -5.27 -1.84
CA PHE A 25 -23.90 -5.87 -2.70
C PHE A 25 -23.04 -4.81 -3.37
N ILE A 26 -23.65 -3.74 -3.89
CA ILE A 26 -22.94 -2.57 -4.45
C ILE A 26 -22.12 -1.88 -3.37
N PHE A 27 -22.67 -1.67 -2.17
CA PHE A 27 -21.94 -1.04 -1.07
C PHE A 27 -20.71 -1.85 -0.65
N ILE A 28 -20.85 -3.18 -0.53
CA ILE A 28 -19.72 -4.09 -0.30
C ILE A 28 -18.70 -3.95 -1.45
N TYR A 29 -19.15 -3.98 -2.70
CA TYR A 29 -18.27 -3.87 -3.86
C TYR A 29 -17.59 -2.50 -4.01
N LEU A 30 -18.20 -1.42 -3.50
CA LEU A 30 -17.61 -0.07 -3.48
C LEU A 30 -16.65 0.12 -2.30
N LEU A 31 -16.82 -0.62 -1.21
CA LEU A 31 -15.90 -0.60 -0.07
C LEU A 31 -14.70 -1.55 -0.23
N THR A 32 -14.85 -2.65 -0.96
CA THR A 32 -13.78 -3.65 -1.16
C THR A 32 -12.51 -3.14 -1.89
N PRO A 33 -12.56 -2.27 -2.93
CA PRO A 33 -11.33 -1.90 -3.65
C PRO A 33 -10.35 -1.10 -2.79
N LYS A 34 -10.83 -0.41 -1.75
CA LYS A 34 -9.95 0.33 -0.81
C LYS A 34 -9.23 -0.61 0.15
N VAL A 35 -9.87 -1.67 0.63
CA VAL A 35 -9.27 -2.60 1.60
C VAL A 35 -8.24 -3.51 0.93
N TYR A 36 -8.47 -3.92 -0.32
CA TYR A 36 -7.57 -4.82 -1.03
C TYR A 36 -6.24 -4.15 -1.43
N LYS A 37 -6.27 -2.90 -1.91
CA LYS A 37 -5.05 -2.15 -2.28
C LYS A 37 -4.12 -1.84 -1.11
N ASN A 38 -4.66 -1.74 0.11
CA ASN A 38 -3.86 -1.37 1.28
C ASN A 38 -2.97 -2.51 1.78
N ASN A 39 -3.31 -3.78 1.49
CA ASN A 39 -2.49 -4.93 1.89
C ASN A 39 -1.26 -5.14 0.99
N GLU A 40 -1.30 -4.69 -0.26
CA GLU A 40 -0.17 -4.82 -1.18
C GLU A 40 0.95 -3.81 -0.83
N LYS A 41 0.55 -2.57 -0.52
CA LYS A 41 1.47 -1.47 -0.22
C LYS A 41 2.31 -1.66 1.04
N GLU A 42 1.82 -2.40 2.02
CA GLU A 42 2.59 -2.71 3.23
C GLU A 42 3.61 -3.83 2.99
N LYS A 43 3.27 -4.79 2.11
CA LYS A 43 4.19 -5.86 1.70
C LYS A 43 5.36 -5.31 0.87
N ASP A 44 5.18 -4.19 0.19
CA ASP A 44 6.19 -3.61 -0.68
C ASP A 44 7.47 -3.19 0.06
N ASN A 45 7.39 -2.87 1.37
CA ASN A 45 8.56 -2.49 2.17
C ASN A 45 9.05 -3.58 3.15
N PHE A 46 8.62 -4.82 2.93
CA PHE A 46 9.08 -5.97 3.70
C PHE A 46 10.49 -6.41 3.28
N CYS A 47 11.35 -6.69 4.26
CA CYS A 47 12.66 -7.31 4.04
C CYS A 47 12.86 -8.53 4.96
N SER A 48 13.69 -9.48 4.51
CA SER A 48 14.10 -10.64 5.30
C SER A 48 15.54 -10.54 5.81
N ASN A 49 16.37 -9.74 5.15
CA ASN A 49 17.79 -9.55 5.46
C ASN A 49 18.29 -8.20 4.92
N ASP A 50 19.48 -7.77 5.36
CA ASP A 50 20.07 -6.48 5.00
C ASP A 50 20.31 -6.31 3.49
N LEU A 51 20.58 -7.39 2.76
CA LEU A 51 20.89 -7.34 1.32
C LEU A 51 19.67 -6.94 0.47
N GLU A 52 18.46 -7.08 1.02
CA GLU A 52 17.22 -6.65 0.37
C GLU A 52 16.97 -5.14 0.49
N CYS A 53 17.77 -4.44 1.30
CA CYS A 53 17.61 -3.02 1.59
C CYS A 53 18.64 -2.17 0.85
N VAL A 54 18.15 -1.12 0.20
CA VAL A 54 18.94 -0.17 -0.58
C VAL A 54 18.56 1.26 -0.24
N PRO A 55 19.40 2.27 -0.55
CA PRO A 55 19.04 3.67 -0.41
C PRO A 55 17.70 4.01 -1.08
N ALA A 56 16.85 4.76 -0.39
CA ALA A 56 15.53 5.17 -0.90
C ALA A 56 15.61 6.31 -1.93
N SER A 57 16.70 7.05 -1.95
CA SER A 57 17.00 8.10 -2.93
C SER A 57 18.36 7.86 -3.60
N CYS A 58 18.58 8.52 -4.74
CA CYS A 58 19.81 8.33 -5.52
C CYS A 58 21.03 9.02 -4.91
N CYS A 59 20.81 10.17 -4.26
CA CYS A 59 21.85 10.99 -3.66
C CYS A 59 21.47 11.25 -2.20
N HIS A 60 22.46 11.26 -1.31
CA HIS A 60 22.31 11.75 0.07
C HIS A 60 21.15 11.11 0.81
N ALA A 61 20.97 9.80 0.60
CA ALA A 61 19.82 9.10 1.15
C ALA A 61 19.88 9.07 2.68
N THR A 62 18.81 9.48 3.33
CA THR A 62 18.61 9.38 4.78
C THR A 62 17.68 8.22 5.15
N LEU A 63 17.09 7.56 4.15
CA LEU A 63 16.13 6.49 4.29
C LEU A 63 16.52 5.31 3.40
N CYS A 64 16.00 4.14 3.75
CA CYS A 64 16.17 2.91 3.01
C CYS A 64 14.83 2.38 2.52
N SER A 65 14.89 1.66 1.40
CA SER A 65 13.75 1.00 0.75
C SER A 65 14.16 -0.42 0.36
N THR A 66 13.19 -1.25 -0.02
CA THR A 66 13.49 -2.57 -0.57
C THR A 66 14.01 -2.45 -2.00
N ILE A 67 14.77 -3.44 -2.48
CA ILE A 67 15.22 -3.50 -3.89
C ILE A 67 14.04 -3.38 -4.86
N LYS A 68 12.87 -3.94 -4.52
CA LYS A 68 11.66 -3.89 -5.36
C LYS A 68 11.14 -2.47 -5.55
N ASN A 69 11.37 -1.61 -4.56
CA ASN A 69 10.97 -0.21 -4.55
C ASN A 69 12.15 0.72 -4.86
N LYS A 70 13.28 0.20 -5.33
CA LYS A 70 14.43 1.00 -5.70
C LYS A 70 14.05 1.91 -6.84
N GLN A 71 14.25 3.22 -6.66
CA GLN A 71 14.09 4.17 -7.76
C GLN A 71 15.24 4.00 -8.78
N ASP A 72 14.93 4.23 -10.06
CA ASP A 72 15.96 4.27 -11.09
C ASP A 72 16.81 5.53 -10.93
N CYS A 73 18.12 5.34 -10.83
CA CYS A 73 19.11 6.41 -10.70
C CYS A 73 19.90 6.64 -12.00
N SER A 74 19.53 5.97 -13.09
CA SER A 74 20.18 6.11 -14.38
C SER A 74 20.08 7.55 -14.87
N GLY A 75 21.23 8.16 -15.18
CA GLY A 75 21.31 9.55 -15.66
C GLY A 75 21.21 10.63 -14.58
N ILE A 76 21.10 10.26 -13.30
CA ILE A 76 21.18 11.21 -12.19
C ILE A 76 22.65 11.43 -11.82
N PHE A 77 23.05 12.70 -11.78
CA PHE A 77 24.38 13.12 -11.34
C PHE A 77 24.26 13.71 -9.93
N CYS A 78 24.73 12.96 -8.93
CA CYS A 78 24.83 13.44 -7.55
C CYS A 78 26.02 14.40 -7.41
N THR A 79 25.98 15.26 -6.40
CA THR A 79 27.19 15.97 -5.98
C THR A 79 28.18 14.93 -5.43
N ALA A 80 29.48 15.15 -5.66
CA ALA A 80 30.53 14.30 -5.09
C ALA A 80 30.82 14.64 -3.61
N SER A 81 29.85 15.24 -2.91
CA SER A 81 29.95 15.56 -1.48
C SER A 81 29.44 14.40 -0.63
N CYS A 82 30.10 14.16 0.50
CA CYS A 82 29.58 13.33 1.56
C CYS A 82 28.72 14.22 2.47
N GLU A 83 27.39 14.09 2.41
CA GLU A 83 26.52 14.91 3.25
C GLU A 83 26.45 14.31 4.66
N PRO A 84 26.63 15.11 5.73
CA PRO A 84 26.48 14.62 7.10
C PRO A 84 25.07 14.11 7.38
N GLY A 85 24.96 13.02 8.13
CA GLY A 85 23.66 12.46 8.53
C GLY A 85 22.96 11.64 7.44
N THR A 86 23.67 11.26 6.39
CA THR A 86 23.17 10.46 5.27
C THR A 86 23.91 9.12 5.18
N LEU A 87 23.49 8.27 4.24
CA LEU A 87 24.14 7.00 3.91
C LEU A 87 25.40 7.18 3.04
N ASP A 88 25.82 8.41 2.77
CA ASP A 88 26.97 8.68 1.89
C ASP A 88 28.29 8.27 2.54
N CYS A 89 29.23 7.83 1.71
CA CYS A 89 30.63 7.63 2.10
C CYS A 89 30.84 6.69 3.29
N GLY A 90 29.90 5.77 3.52
CA GLY A 90 29.95 4.82 4.63
C GLY A 90 29.54 5.39 5.99
N GLN A 91 29.00 6.62 6.05
CA GLN A 91 28.43 7.20 7.28
C GLN A 91 27.16 6.46 7.77
N GLY A 92 26.65 5.51 7.00
CA GLY A 92 25.56 4.67 7.42
C GLY A 92 25.33 3.51 6.46
N SER A 93 24.37 2.66 6.82
CA SER A 93 23.96 1.52 6.00
C SER A 93 22.47 1.24 6.09
N CYS A 94 21.96 0.57 5.07
CA CYS A 94 20.60 0.05 5.08
C CYS A 94 20.56 -1.30 5.78
N LYS A 95 19.69 -1.40 6.78
CA LYS A 95 19.51 -2.59 7.62
C LYS A 95 18.07 -3.06 7.60
N CYS A 96 17.87 -4.37 7.63
CA CYS A 96 16.56 -4.96 7.80
C CYS A 96 16.25 -5.12 9.29
N ILE A 97 15.44 -4.21 9.83
CA ILE A 97 15.13 -4.17 11.27
C ILE A 97 13.62 -4.31 11.43
N ASN A 98 13.18 -5.35 12.14
CA ASN A 98 11.76 -5.69 12.32
C ASN A 98 11.02 -5.78 10.98
N ASN A 99 11.64 -6.49 10.02
CA ASN A 99 11.13 -6.70 8.67
C ASN A 99 10.89 -5.43 7.85
N LYS A 100 11.53 -4.31 8.22
CA LYS A 100 11.48 -3.05 7.47
C LYS A 100 12.89 -2.54 7.21
N CYS A 101 13.14 -2.07 6.00
CA CYS A 101 14.39 -1.41 5.67
C CYS A 101 14.49 -0.08 6.42
N LYS A 102 15.56 0.09 7.20
CA LYS A 102 15.86 1.32 7.95
C LYS A 102 17.29 1.76 7.68
N ALA A 103 17.50 3.07 7.66
CA ALA A 103 18.83 3.65 7.68
C ALA A 103 19.37 3.60 9.11
N VAL A 104 20.61 3.14 9.24
CA VAL A 104 21.41 3.23 10.47
C VAL A 104 22.59 4.13 10.14
N ILE A 105 22.62 5.32 10.74
CA ILE A 105 23.67 6.32 10.58
C ILE A 105 24.61 6.23 11.79
N GLU A 106 25.91 6.29 11.54
CA GLU A 106 27.00 6.20 12.52
C GLU A 106 27.50 7.57 12.99
#